data_AF-A0A6B1E0K9-F1
#
_entry.id   AF-A0A6B1E0K9-F1
#
_cell.length_a   1.000
_cell.length_b   1.000
_cell.length_c   1.000
_cell.angle_alpha   90.00
_cell.angle_beta   90.00
_cell.angle_gamma   90.00
#
_symmetry.space_group_name_H-M   'P 1'
#
loop_
_entity.id
_entity.type
_entity.pdbx_description
1 polymer ?
#
loop_
_entity_poly.entity_id
_entity_poly.type
_entity_poly.pdbx_seq_one_letter_code
_entity_poly.pdbx_strand_id
1 'polypeptide(L)'
;MDKLAQHIQGIDLDKLEQCIVESVKFVDRIMRPVLGPVRKYKAQPIFHSEMMIVAFIATVFQARYTINGLQENDTWPRDRKLLKRNLLMFYLSEILHDDWRGSGDSKVNDRLRDFRYLHLKPPSEERWRQILDDWYADHLIERSDRKQYILDKRTEYLLLRYIFADQLGPNAKYHVEHVIPTEQLLPLKPKNEGWLYNSISNLALIKDAGELKYNKETYVEILRRRMNAGEIDQNVFLQQCESFNRLLLCPPSTFPSKLTVNSYEGFLSQRWELLKNAFIKQYHNFIPAAPA
;
A
#
# COMPACT_ATOMS: atom_id res chain seq x y z
N MET A 1 -21.05 24.25 22.58
CA MET A 1 -20.32 23.50 23.61
C MET A 1 -21.24 22.83 24.64
N ASP A 2 -22.42 23.39 24.91
CA ASP A 2 -23.39 22.83 25.89
C ASP A 2 -23.87 21.40 25.61
N LYS A 3 -23.99 21.00 24.34
CA LYS A 3 -24.39 19.63 24.00
C LYS A 3 -23.34 18.61 24.44
N LEU A 4 -22.05 18.85 24.25
CA LEU A 4 -21.01 17.87 24.61
C LEU A 4 -21.01 17.62 26.13
N ALA A 5 -21.07 18.70 26.92
CA ALA A 5 -21.13 18.64 28.38
C ALA A 5 -22.31 17.80 28.88
N GLN A 6 -23.47 17.89 28.23
CA GLN A 6 -24.64 17.05 28.55
C GLN A 6 -24.43 15.57 28.19
N HIS A 7 -23.70 15.25 27.11
CA HIS A 7 -23.47 13.86 26.69
C HIS A 7 -22.39 13.14 27.51
N ILE A 8 -21.48 13.89 28.15
CA ILE A 8 -20.42 13.32 29.01
C ILE A 8 -20.75 13.38 30.50
N GLN A 9 -21.89 13.98 30.85
CA GLN A 9 -22.34 14.06 32.24
C GLN A 9 -22.60 12.65 32.80
N GLY A 10 -21.91 12.29 33.89
CA GLY A 10 -22.01 10.97 34.51
C GLY A 10 -21.10 9.90 33.89
N ILE A 11 -20.26 10.25 32.92
CA ILE A 11 -19.20 9.37 32.41
C ILE A 11 -17.92 9.61 33.20
N ASP A 12 -17.26 8.52 33.60
CA ASP A 12 -15.91 8.55 34.15
C ASP A 12 -14.92 8.97 33.04
N LEU A 13 -14.39 10.19 33.14
CA LEU A 13 -13.54 10.79 32.12
C LEU A 13 -12.17 10.13 32.03
N ASP A 14 -11.60 9.69 33.15
CA ASP A 14 -10.31 9.00 33.16
C ASP A 14 -10.44 7.64 32.47
N LYS A 15 -11.54 6.93 32.77
CA LYS A 15 -11.87 5.68 32.08
C LYS A 15 -12.15 5.89 30.60
N LEU A 16 -12.84 6.98 30.23
CA LEU A 16 -13.10 7.34 28.84
C LEU A 16 -11.81 7.56 28.07
N GLU A 17 -10.89 8.35 28.63
CA GLU A 17 -9.58 8.61 28.04
C GLU A 17 -8.80 7.29 27.85
N GLN A 18 -8.77 6.44 28.87
CA GLN A 18 -8.10 5.14 28.79
C GLN A 18 -8.70 4.26 27.68
N CYS A 19 -10.03 4.20 27.57
CA CYS A 19 -10.72 3.45 26.53
C CYS A 19 -10.39 3.99 25.12
N ILE A 20 -10.31 5.31 24.94
CA ILE A 20 -9.90 5.94 23.67
C ILE A 20 -8.45 5.58 23.35
N VAL A 21 -7.53 5.74 24.30
CA VAL A 21 -6.10 5.43 24.13
C VAL A 21 -5.90 3.96 23.73
N GLU A 22 -6.64 3.04 24.34
CA GLU A 22 -6.56 1.62 23.98
C GLU A 22 -7.11 1.33 22.56
N SER A 23 -8.14 2.05 22.12
CA SER A 23 -8.62 2.00 20.72
C SER A 23 -7.57 2.54 19.75
N VAL A 24 -6.88 3.64 20.09
CA VAL A 24 -5.77 4.18 19.29
C VAL A 24 -4.65 3.15 19.16
N LYS A 25 -4.19 2.56 20.27
CA LYS A 25 -3.14 1.53 20.25
C LYS A 25 -3.53 0.31 19.41
N PHE A 26 -4.81 -0.05 19.41
CA PHE A 26 -5.32 -1.15 18.61
C PHE A 26 -5.25 -0.83 17.10
N VAL A 27 -5.72 0.36 16.70
CA VAL A 27 -5.65 0.82 15.30
C VAL A 27 -4.19 0.95 14.85
N ASP A 28 -3.32 1.59 15.64
CA ASP A 28 -1.89 1.72 15.32
C ASP A 28 -1.25 0.36 15.04
N ARG A 29 -1.51 -0.64 15.89
CA ARG A 29 -0.97 -1.99 15.73
C ARG A 29 -1.42 -2.65 14.42
N ILE A 30 -2.67 -2.42 14.02
CA ILE A 30 -3.20 -2.94 12.76
C ILE A 30 -2.53 -2.27 11.57
N MET A 31 -2.39 -0.94 11.62
CA MET A 31 -1.91 -0.12 10.50
C MET A 31 -0.38 -0.14 10.34
N ARG A 32 0.37 -0.42 11.40
CA ARG A 32 1.84 -0.38 11.41
C ARG A 32 2.54 -1.10 10.24
N PRO A 33 2.13 -2.32 9.82
CA PRO A 33 2.76 -3.02 8.70
C PRO A 33 2.77 -2.21 7.39
N VAL A 34 1.73 -1.39 7.18
CA VAL A 34 1.53 -0.61 5.95
C VAL A 34 1.86 0.89 6.11
N LEU A 35 2.12 1.36 7.35
CA LEU A 35 2.43 2.77 7.66
C LEU A 35 3.89 3.09 8.08
N GLY A 36 4.77 2.10 8.32
CA GLY A 36 6.21 2.31 8.56
C GLY A 36 7.03 3.22 7.59
N PRO A 37 8.29 3.52 7.90
CA PRO A 37 9.06 4.59 7.24
C PRO A 37 9.57 4.26 5.82
N VAL A 38 9.50 5.22 4.90
CA VAL A 38 10.19 5.19 3.58
C VAL A 38 11.39 6.14 3.63
N ARG A 39 12.61 5.64 3.40
CA ARG A 39 13.87 6.39 3.62
C ARG A 39 14.02 7.62 2.72
N LYS A 40 13.34 7.65 1.56
CA LYS A 40 13.41 8.73 0.58
C LYS A 40 12.86 10.07 1.09
N TYR A 41 12.05 10.06 2.14
CA TYR A 41 11.45 11.28 2.70
C TYR A 41 12.02 11.61 4.08
N LYS A 42 12.36 12.89 4.27
CA LYS A 42 12.78 13.43 5.58
C LYS A 42 11.65 13.40 6.63
N ALA A 43 10.40 13.36 6.19
CA ALA A 43 9.20 13.18 7.01
C ALA A 43 8.40 11.97 6.48
N GLN A 44 7.73 11.21 7.35
CA GLN A 44 6.93 10.07 6.88
C GLN A 44 5.78 10.57 6.00
N PRO A 45 5.57 9.99 4.80
CA PRO A 45 4.42 10.33 3.99
C PRO A 45 3.14 9.95 4.73
N ILE A 46 2.26 10.93 4.96
CA ILE A 46 0.90 10.70 5.44
C ILE A 46 0.06 10.33 4.22
N PHE A 47 -0.46 9.10 4.20
CA PHE A 47 -1.24 8.55 3.08
C PHE A 47 -2.76 8.71 3.26
N HIS A 48 -3.19 9.24 4.40
CA HIS A 48 -4.60 9.29 4.81
C HIS A 48 -5.02 10.68 5.26
N SER A 49 -6.33 10.93 5.26
CA SER A 49 -6.90 12.04 6.00
C SER A 49 -6.92 11.72 7.50
N GLU A 50 -6.84 12.75 8.34
CA GLU A 50 -6.98 12.60 9.79
C GLU A 50 -8.34 11.98 10.15
N MET A 51 -9.40 12.39 9.44
CA MET A 51 -10.76 11.91 9.68
C MET A 51 -10.96 10.43 9.38
N MET A 52 -10.19 9.86 8.46
CA MET A 52 -10.18 8.42 8.22
C MET A 52 -9.70 7.65 9.47
N ILE A 53 -8.61 8.12 10.08
CA ILE A 53 -8.06 7.51 11.29
C ILE A 53 -9.01 7.71 12.48
N VAL A 54 -9.63 8.88 12.59
CA VAL A 54 -10.68 9.14 13.58
C VAL A 54 -11.84 8.15 13.42
N ALA A 55 -12.31 7.91 12.19
CA ALA A 55 -13.38 6.94 11.94
C ALA A 55 -12.99 5.51 12.34
N PHE A 56 -11.74 5.10 12.09
CA PHE A 56 -11.24 3.79 12.53
C PHE A 56 -11.19 3.68 14.06
N ILE A 57 -10.65 4.70 14.74
CA ILE A 57 -10.58 4.73 16.21
C ILE A 57 -11.98 4.70 16.82
N ALA A 58 -12.88 5.54 16.31
CA ALA A 58 -14.26 5.61 16.78
C ALA A 58 -15.02 4.30 16.55
N THR A 59 -14.81 3.63 15.40
CA THR A 59 -15.41 2.31 15.15
C THR A 59 -14.91 1.26 16.13
N VAL A 60 -13.60 1.23 16.41
CA VAL A 60 -13.02 0.30 17.39
C VAL A 60 -13.56 0.58 18.79
N PHE A 61 -13.63 1.86 19.18
CA PHE A 61 -14.17 2.26 20.47
C PHE A 61 -15.63 1.81 20.62
N GLN A 62 -16.47 2.09 19.62
CA GLN A 62 -17.89 1.75 19.62
C GLN A 62 -18.12 0.23 19.59
N ALA A 63 -17.27 -0.53 18.89
CA ALA A 63 -17.33 -2.00 18.87
C ALA A 63 -16.88 -2.60 20.21
N ARG A 64 -15.91 -1.99 20.87
CA ARG A 64 -15.26 -2.55 22.05
C ARG A 64 -15.97 -2.20 23.35
N TYR A 65 -16.52 -1.00 23.50
CA TYR A 65 -17.00 -0.53 24.79
C TYR A 65 -18.50 -0.22 24.79
N THR A 66 -19.15 -0.46 25.93
CA THR A 66 -20.51 0.00 26.19
C THR A 66 -20.52 1.52 26.36
N ILE A 67 -21.53 2.19 25.81
CA ILE A 67 -21.74 3.64 26.01
C ILE A 67 -22.01 3.92 27.50
N ASN A 68 -22.73 3.00 28.16
CA ASN A 68 -23.06 3.10 29.58
C ASN A 68 -22.01 2.32 30.39
N GLY A 69 -21.08 3.04 31.02
CA GLY A 69 -20.11 2.47 31.96
C GLY A 69 -18.78 2.00 31.34
N LEU A 70 -18.59 2.13 30.02
CA LEU A 70 -17.32 1.86 29.33
C LEU A 70 -16.75 0.47 29.63
N GLN A 71 -17.63 -0.53 29.70
CA GLN A 71 -17.23 -1.93 29.88
C GLN A 71 -16.97 -2.57 28.53
N GLU A 72 -16.07 -3.56 28.48
CA GLU A 72 -15.81 -4.27 27.23
C GLU A 72 -17.04 -5.10 26.81
N ASN A 73 -17.47 -4.96 25.56
CA ASN A 73 -18.61 -5.70 25.02
C ASN A 73 -18.27 -7.19 24.90
N ASP A 74 -19.22 -8.07 25.22
CA ASP A 74 -19.06 -9.53 25.10
C ASP A 74 -18.73 -9.98 23.66
N THR A 75 -19.12 -9.19 22.66
CA THR A 75 -18.83 -9.46 21.24
C THR A 75 -17.40 -9.09 20.84
N TRP A 76 -16.66 -8.36 21.67
CA TRP A 76 -15.33 -7.85 21.34
C TRP A 76 -14.35 -8.93 20.86
N PRO A 77 -14.25 -10.14 21.44
CA PRO A 77 -13.35 -11.17 20.94
C PRO A 77 -13.59 -11.54 19.46
N ARG A 78 -14.85 -11.51 19.02
CA ARG A 78 -15.25 -11.73 17.62
C ARG A 78 -14.96 -10.48 16.78
N ASP A 79 -15.44 -9.33 17.23
CA ASP A 79 -15.39 -8.07 16.48
C ASP A 79 -13.94 -7.60 16.29
N ARG A 80 -13.08 -7.83 17.27
CA ARG A 80 -11.63 -7.63 17.19
C ARG A 80 -11.00 -8.37 16.02
N LYS A 81 -11.40 -9.62 15.75
CA LYS A 81 -10.86 -10.40 14.63
C LYS A 81 -11.32 -9.82 13.29
N LEU A 82 -12.58 -9.42 13.20
CA LEU A 82 -13.15 -8.79 12.01
C LEU A 82 -12.49 -7.43 11.72
N LEU A 83 -12.32 -6.58 12.73
CA LEU A 83 -11.73 -5.25 12.57
C LEU A 83 -10.24 -5.31 12.18
N LYS A 84 -9.46 -6.23 12.76
CA LYS A 84 -8.06 -6.46 12.34
C LYS A 84 -7.94 -6.72 10.84
N ARG A 85 -8.88 -7.49 10.31
CA ARG A 85 -8.95 -7.86 8.91
C ARG A 85 -9.46 -6.71 8.03
N ASN A 86 -10.60 -6.14 8.41
CA ASN A 86 -11.35 -5.23 7.57
C ASN A 86 -10.70 -3.85 7.49
N LEU A 87 -10.15 -3.32 8.60
CA LEU A 87 -9.61 -1.96 8.62
C LEU A 87 -8.48 -1.76 7.61
N LEU A 88 -7.56 -2.73 7.48
CA LEU A 88 -6.49 -2.68 6.48
C LEU A 88 -7.03 -2.64 5.04
N MET A 89 -8.12 -3.36 4.77
CA MET A 89 -8.67 -3.46 3.42
C MET A 89 -9.45 -2.22 3.03
N PHE A 90 -10.30 -1.73 3.93
CA PHE A 90 -10.97 -0.46 3.74
C PHE A 90 -9.99 0.70 3.66
N TYR A 91 -8.87 0.63 4.40
CA TYR A 91 -7.84 1.66 4.32
C TYR A 91 -7.31 1.85 2.91
N LEU A 92 -6.83 0.78 2.28
CA LEU A 92 -6.32 0.86 0.92
C LEU A 92 -7.44 1.20 -0.07
N SER A 93 -8.59 0.54 0.03
CA SER A 93 -9.70 0.74 -0.91
C SER A 93 -10.16 2.19 -0.93
N GLU A 94 -10.38 2.80 0.24
CA GLU A 94 -10.86 4.17 0.34
C GLU A 94 -9.80 5.18 -0.11
N ILE A 95 -8.50 4.88 0.03
CA ILE A 95 -7.43 5.71 -0.54
C ILE A 95 -7.40 5.61 -2.06
N LEU A 96 -7.53 4.41 -2.63
CA LEU A 96 -7.52 4.21 -4.09
C LEU A 96 -8.71 4.90 -4.78
N HIS A 97 -9.86 5.04 -4.11
CA HIS A 97 -11.03 5.74 -4.64
C HIS A 97 -11.08 7.24 -4.29
N ASP A 98 -10.09 7.78 -3.57
CA ASP A 98 -10.12 9.15 -3.03
C ASP A 98 -11.39 9.43 -2.18
N ASP A 99 -11.87 8.40 -1.46
CA ASP A 99 -13.15 8.39 -0.73
C ASP A 99 -13.20 9.40 0.42
N TRP A 100 -12.08 10.01 0.79
CA TRP A 100 -11.96 10.95 1.90
C TRP A 100 -11.80 12.41 1.49
N ARG A 101 -11.90 12.73 0.20
CA ARG A 101 -11.90 14.12 -0.29
C ARG A 101 -13.17 14.88 0.12
N GLY A 102 -13.05 16.15 0.50
CA GLY A 102 -14.19 17.00 0.91
C GLY A 102 -14.49 16.93 2.41
N SER A 103 -15.77 17.03 2.80
CA SER A 103 -16.19 17.16 4.21
C SER A 103 -16.00 15.86 5.01
N GLY A 104 -14.89 15.77 5.73
CA GLY A 104 -14.50 14.57 6.51
C GLY A 104 -15.47 14.22 7.64
N ASP A 105 -16.03 15.20 8.36
CA ASP A 105 -16.91 14.96 9.53
C ASP A 105 -18.18 14.20 9.15
N SER A 106 -18.81 14.55 8.03
CA SER A 106 -19.98 13.84 7.51
C SER A 106 -19.64 12.38 7.19
N LYS A 107 -18.44 12.14 6.61
CA LYS A 107 -17.97 10.80 6.28
C LYS A 107 -17.69 9.96 7.51
N VAL A 108 -17.14 10.55 8.58
CA VAL A 108 -16.98 9.88 9.87
C VAL A 108 -18.35 9.40 10.37
N ASN A 109 -19.34 10.29 10.42
CA ASN A 109 -20.68 9.95 10.86
C ASN A 109 -21.33 8.85 10.01
N ASP A 110 -21.17 8.92 8.68
CA ASP A 110 -21.71 7.90 7.78
C ASP A 110 -21.06 6.53 8.01
N ARG A 111 -19.75 6.48 8.30
CA ARG A 111 -19.04 5.22 8.58
C ARG A 111 -19.44 4.61 9.93
N LEU A 112 -19.69 5.46 10.93
CA LEU A 112 -20.09 5.03 12.27
C LEU A 112 -21.56 4.58 12.34
N ARG A 113 -22.47 5.28 11.65
CA ARG A 113 -23.91 4.95 11.66
C ARG A 113 -24.18 3.51 11.24
N ASP A 114 -23.46 3.03 10.23
CA ASP A 114 -23.66 1.69 9.66
C ASP A 114 -22.68 0.65 10.23
N PHE A 115 -21.82 1.04 11.19
CA PHE A 115 -20.69 0.22 11.66
C PHE A 115 -19.91 -0.40 10.49
N ARG A 116 -19.65 0.42 9.46
CA ARG A 116 -19.31 -0.07 8.12
C ARG A 116 -18.13 -1.02 8.14
N TYR A 117 -17.07 -0.67 8.86
CA TYR A 117 -15.85 -1.46 8.91
C TYR A 117 -16.00 -2.78 9.69
N LEU A 118 -17.01 -2.92 10.54
CA LEU A 118 -17.30 -4.16 11.25
C LEU A 118 -18.21 -5.08 10.44
N HIS A 119 -19.27 -4.53 9.83
CA HIS A 119 -20.34 -5.32 9.22
C HIS A 119 -20.19 -5.55 7.72
N LEU A 120 -19.51 -4.65 7.00
CA LEU A 120 -19.24 -4.90 5.59
C LEU A 120 -18.11 -5.92 5.42
N LYS A 121 -18.31 -6.80 4.45
CA LYS A 121 -17.24 -7.64 3.95
C LYS A 121 -16.26 -6.76 3.16
N PRO A 122 -14.95 -7.01 3.28
CA PRO A 122 -13.97 -6.39 2.40
C PRO A 122 -14.26 -6.79 0.94
N PRO A 123 -13.76 -6.03 -0.04
CA PRO A 123 -13.96 -6.34 -1.46
C PRO A 123 -13.55 -7.79 -1.77
N SER A 124 -14.31 -8.49 -2.62
CA SER A 124 -13.91 -9.81 -3.12
C SER A 124 -12.62 -9.72 -3.94
N GLU A 125 -11.96 -10.85 -4.22
CA GLU A 125 -10.79 -10.87 -5.10
C GLU A 125 -11.10 -10.23 -6.47
N GLU A 126 -12.22 -10.62 -7.08
CA GLU A 126 -12.68 -10.06 -8.36
C GLU A 126 -12.88 -8.54 -8.25
N ARG A 127 -13.53 -8.08 -7.18
CA ARG A 127 -13.73 -6.64 -6.96
C ARG A 127 -12.40 -5.92 -6.74
N TRP A 128 -11.44 -6.52 -6.05
CA TRP A 128 -10.10 -5.95 -5.89
C TRP A 128 -9.36 -5.82 -7.21
N ARG A 129 -9.43 -6.84 -8.08
CA ARG A 129 -8.84 -6.76 -9.42
C ARG A 129 -9.41 -5.59 -10.19
N GLN A 130 -10.74 -5.42 -10.16
CA GLN A 130 -11.40 -4.29 -10.81
C GLN A 130 -10.98 -2.95 -10.21
N ILE A 131 -10.97 -2.80 -8.87
CA ILE A 131 -10.53 -1.56 -8.20
C ILE A 131 -9.11 -1.18 -8.63
N LEU A 132 -8.21 -2.16 -8.68
CA LEU A 132 -6.83 -1.95 -9.08
C LEU A 132 -6.73 -1.57 -10.55
N ASP A 133 -7.49 -2.22 -11.44
CA ASP A 133 -7.49 -1.91 -12.86
C ASP A 133 -8.07 -0.54 -13.17
N ASP A 134 -9.19 -0.18 -12.53
CA ASP A 134 -9.79 1.15 -12.64
C ASP A 134 -8.78 2.22 -12.19
N TRP A 135 -8.17 2.03 -11.02
CA TRP A 135 -7.13 2.92 -10.51
C TRP A 135 -5.92 3.00 -11.47
N TYR A 136 -5.40 1.88 -11.95
CA TYR A 136 -4.25 1.90 -12.86
C TYR A 136 -4.58 2.55 -14.21
N ALA A 137 -5.80 2.34 -14.73
CA ALA A 137 -6.27 2.95 -15.96
C ALA A 137 -6.38 4.48 -15.82
N ASP A 138 -6.93 4.98 -14.72
CA ASP A 138 -6.97 6.42 -14.42
C ASP A 138 -5.55 7.02 -14.42
N HIS A 139 -4.60 6.31 -13.80
CA HIS A 139 -3.18 6.69 -13.81
C HIS A 139 -2.55 6.71 -15.21
N LEU A 140 -3.00 5.84 -16.13
CA LEU A 140 -2.59 5.84 -17.53
C LEU A 140 -3.27 6.95 -18.35
N ILE A 141 -4.52 7.31 -18.04
CA ILE A 141 -5.25 8.40 -18.71
C ILE A 141 -4.64 9.75 -18.32
N GLU A 142 -4.26 9.97 -17.06
CA GLU A 142 -3.57 11.19 -16.65
C GLU A 142 -2.26 11.46 -17.43
N ARG A 143 -1.69 10.44 -18.08
CA ARG A 143 -0.56 10.55 -19.02
C ARG A 143 -0.90 11.39 -20.25
N SER A 144 -2.10 11.24 -20.81
CA SER A 144 -2.51 11.94 -22.05
C SER A 144 -2.74 13.43 -21.81
N ASP A 145 -3.16 13.78 -20.59
CA ASP A 145 -3.68 15.11 -20.32
C ASP A 145 -2.62 16.06 -19.73
N ARG A 146 -1.55 15.52 -19.12
CA ARG A 146 -0.50 16.33 -18.47
C ARG A 146 0.83 16.26 -19.23
N LYS A 147 1.31 17.40 -19.74
CA LYS A 147 2.69 17.58 -20.28
C LYS A 147 3.79 17.19 -19.27
N GLN A 148 3.45 17.14 -17.99
CA GLN A 148 4.27 16.60 -16.91
C GLN A 148 3.40 15.71 -16.03
N TYR A 149 3.60 14.40 -16.14
CA TYR A 149 3.04 13.44 -15.22
C TYR A 149 3.70 13.62 -13.84
N ILE A 150 3.01 14.30 -12.93
CA ILE A 150 3.38 14.41 -11.52
C ILE A 150 2.46 13.46 -10.76
N LEU A 151 2.90 12.22 -10.58
CA LEU A 151 2.21 11.26 -9.71
C LEU A 151 2.12 11.79 -8.29
N ASP A 152 1.00 11.51 -7.63
CA ASP A 152 0.99 11.46 -6.17
C ASP A 152 1.67 10.17 -5.72
N LYS A 153 3.01 10.19 -5.72
CA LYS A 153 3.93 9.10 -5.33
C LYS A 153 3.52 8.36 -4.04
N ARG A 154 2.66 8.96 -3.21
CA ARG A 154 2.17 8.41 -1.96
C ARG A 154 1.31 7.17 -2.18
N THR A 155 0.38 7.18 -3.13
CA THR A 155 -0.57 6.06 -3.30
C THR A 155 0.11 4.81 -3.87
N GLU A 156 1.02 4.95 -4.83
CA GLU A 156 1.81 3.83 -5.34
C GLU A 156 2.66 3.22 -4.24
N TYR A 157 3.25 4.05 -3.38
CA TYR A 157 4.09 3.56 -2.28
C TYR A 157 3.25 2.79 -1.27
N LEU A 158 2.05 3.26 -0.96
CA LEU A 158 1.14 2.51 -0.11
C LEU A 158 0.80 1.16 -0.74
N LEU A 159 0.38 1.13 -2.02
CA LEU A 159 0.02 -0.11 -2.70
C LEU A 159 1.19 -1.09 -2.77
N LEU A 160 2.40 -0.63 -3.10
CA LEU A 160 3.61 -1.47 -3.07
C LEU A 160 3.87 -2.04 -1.67
N ARG A 161 3.61 -1.27 -0.61
CA ARG A 161 3.75 -1.80 0.76
C ARG A 161 2.75 -2.88 1.09
N TYR A 162 1.52 -2.77 0.60
CA TYR A 162 0.55 -3.86 0.71
C TYR A 162 1.04 -5.10 -0.04
N ILE A 163 1.58 -4.93 -1.25
CA ILE A 163 2.10 -6.03 -2.08
C ILE A 163 3.27 -6.76 -1.40
N PHE A 164 4.21 -6.01 -0.82
CA PHE A 164 5.45 -6.56 -0.26
C PHE A 164 5.41 -6.78 1.26
N ALA A 165 4.27 -6.61 1.93
CA ALA A 165 4.20 -6.57 3.40
C ALA A 165 4.85 -7.76 4.11
N ASP A 166 4.76 -8.96 3.55
CA ASP A 166 5.37 -10.20 4.05
C ASP A 166 6.90 -10.19 3.95
N GLN A 167 7.44 -9.66 2.87
CA GLN A 167 8.87 -9.55 2.60
C GLN A 167 9.52 -8.41 3.41
N LEU A 168 8.76 -7.33 3.63
CA LEU A 168 9.30 -6.12 4.22
C LEU A 168 9.41 -6.21 5.75
N GLY A 169 8.41 -6.77 6.42
CA GLY A 169 8.30 -6.68 7.87
C GLY A 169 8.02 -5.24 8.39
N PRO A 170 7.62 -5.09 9.65
CA PRO A 170 6.92 -3.88 10.13
C PRO A 170 7.79 -2.62 10.28
N ASN A 171 9.11 -2.75 10.37
CA ASN A 171 10.01 -1.63 10.72
C ASN A 171 11.21 -1.48 9.78
N ALA A 172 11.30 -2.29 8.73
CA ALA A 172 12.48 -2.25 7.89
C ALA A 172 12.44 -1.01 6.99
N LYS A 173 13.64 -0.50 6.69
CA LYS A 173 13.82 0.68 5.86
C LYS A 173 13.93 0.24 4.40
N TYR A 174 13.19 0.96 3.57
CA TYR A 174 13.11 0.69 2.13
C TYR A 174 13.39 1.95 1.34
N HIS A 175 13.90 1.73 0.14
CA HIS A 175 13.96 2.72 -0.91
C HIS A 175 13.12 2.25 -2.08
N VAL A 176 12.54 3.22 -2.79
CA VAL A 176 11.80 2.96 -4.01
C VAL A 176 12.76 3.17 -5.16
N GLU A 177 12.94 2.14 -5.97
CA GLU A 177 13.79 2.17 -7.16
C GLU A 177 12.99 1.88 -8.42
N HIS A 178 13.51 2.38 -9.53
CA HIS A 178 13.01 2.04 -10.85
C HIS A 178 13.53 0.68 -11.29
N VAL A 179 12.65 -0.21 -11.75
CA VAL A 179 13.03 -1.54 -12.25
C VAL A 179 13.82 -1.41 -13.55
N ILE A 180 13.34 -0.56 -14.46
CA ILE A 180 14.09 -0.05 -15.62
C ILE A 180 14.51 1.39 -15.32
N PRO A 181 15.83 1.68 -15.26
CA PRO A 181 16.32 3.01 -14.90
C PRO A 181 15.77 4.12 -15.78
N THR A 182 15.50 5.28 -15.16
CA THR A 182 14.94 6.45 -15.87
C THR A 182 15.88 6.90 -17.00
N GLU A 183 17.20 6.77 -16.82
CA GLU A 183 18.24 7.11 -17.79
C GLU A 183 18.11 6.31 -19.09
N GLN A 184 17.66 5.05 -19.04
CA GLN A 184 17.39 4.25 -20.23
C GLN A 184 16.09 4.66 -20.93
N LEU A 185 15.15 5.23 -20.18
CA LEU A 185 13.82 5.60 -20.66
C LEU A 185 13.74 7.03 -21.20
N LEU A 186 14.60 7.94 -20.74
CA LEU A 186 14.61 9.35 -21.18
C LEU A 186 14.81 9.51 -22.70
N PRO A 187 15.73 8.77 -23.37
CA PRO A 187 15.88 8.85 -24.82
C PRO A 187 14.65 8.39 -25.61
N LEU A 188 13.78 7.58 -24.99
CA LEU A 188 12.59 7.01 -25.63
C LEU A 188 11.33 7.87 -25.42
N LYS A 189 11.43 8.94 -24.63
CA LYS A 189 10.29 9.78 -24.28
C LYS A 189 9.65 10.42 -25.52
N PRO A 190 8.35 10.21 -25.78
CA PRO A 190 7.63 10.90 -26.85
C PRO A 190 7.61 12.42 -26.63
N LYS A 191 7.67 13.17 -27.73
CA LYS A 191 7.61 14.64 -27.66
C LYS A 191 6.19 15.07 -27.27
N ASN A 192 6.09 15.98 -26.30
CA ASN A 192 4.84 16.59 -25.81
C ASN A 192 3.86 15.69 -25.05
N GLU A 193 4.29 14.50 -24.63
CA GLU A 193 3.46 13.60 -23.80
C GLU A 193 4.04 13.40 -22.40
N GLY A 194 3.15 13.05 -21.45
CA GLY A 194 3.55 12.48 -20.17
C GLY A 194 4.32 11.17 -20.38
N TRP A 195 5.22 10.82 -19.45
CA TRP A 195 6.06 9.62 -19.59
C TRP A 195 5.96 8.71 -18.37
N LEU A 196 5.89 7.40 -18.62
CA LEU A 196 5.57 6.36 -17.63
C LEU A 196 6.79 5.84 -16.86
N TYR A 197 7.91 6.57 -16.85
CA TYR A 197 9.09 6.15 -16.09
C TYR A 197 8.79 6.03 -14.59
N ASN A 198 7.81 6.75 -14.05
CA ASN A 198 7.37 6.64 -12.67
C ASN A 198 6.11 5.77 -12.45
N SER A 199 5.64 5.03 -13.46
CA SER A 199 4.52 4.09 -13.28
C SER A 199 4.82 3.12 -12.13
N ILE A 200 3.82 2.76 -11.32
CA ILE A 200 3.97 1.72 -10.28
C ILE A 200 4.56 0.42 -10.84
N SER A 201 4.22 0.11 -12.09
CA SER A 201 4.74 -1.06 -12.81
C SER A 201 6.22 -0.92 -13.18
N ASN A 202 6.83 0.25 -13.04
CA ASN A 202 8.27 0.44 -13.09
C ASN A 202 8.91 0.66 -11.70
N LEU A 203 8.15 0.58 -10.61
CA LEU A 203 8.66 0.83 -9.26
C LEU A 203 8.75 -0.46 -8.45
N ALA A 204 9.81 -0.60 -7.65
CA ALA A 204 9.98 -1.68 -6.69
C ALA A 204 10.45 -1.16 -5.32
N LEU A 205 10.08 -1.87 -4.26
CA LEU A 205 10.59 -1.62 -2.91
C LEU A 205 11.80 -2.50 -2.66
N ILE A 206 12.95 -1.87 -2.48
CA ILE A 206 14.21 -2.56 -2.25
C ILE A 206 14.64 -2.33 -0.81
N LYS A 207 14.95 -3.42 -0.11
CA LYS A 207 15.49 -3.36 1.26
C LYS A 207 16.82 -2.63 1.22
N ASP A 208 17.07 -1.82 2.22
CA ASP A 208 18.34 -1.14 2.41
C ASP A 208 19.45 -2.18 2.67
N ALA A 209 20.03 -2.72 1.59
CA ALA A 209 21.04 -3.80 1.63
C ALA A 209 22.43 -3.30 1.23
N GLY A 210 22.65 -1.99 1.17
CA GLY A 210 24.00 -1.39 1.12
C GLY A 210 24.81 -1.54 -0.18
N GLU A 211 24.50 -2.46 -1.10
CA GLU A 211 25.50 -2.89 -2.08
C GLU A 211 25.22 -2.60 -3.56
N LEU A 212 24.00 -2.24 -3.95
CA LEU A 212 23.67 -2.04 -5.37
C LEU A 212 22.95 -0.73 -5.59
N LYS A 213 23.73 0.32 -5.91
CA LYS A 213 23.18 1.57 -6.42
C LYS A 213 22.78 1.36 -7.87
N TYR A 214 21.49 1.33 -8.13
CA TYR A 214 20.94 1.43 -9.48
C TYR A 214 21.46 2.74 -10.07
N ASN A 215 22.06 2.63 -11.24
CA ASN A 215 22.54 3.79 -11.98
C ASN A 215 21.90 3.73 -13.36
N LYS A 216 22.67 3.42 -14.41
CA LYS A 216 22.16 3.33 -15.79
C LYS A 216 21.78 1.91 -16.23
N GLU A 217 21.93 0.92 -15.36
CA GLU A 217 21.75 -0.50 -15.65
C GLU A 217 20.62 -1.07 -14.78
N THR A 218 19.84 -1.97 -15.35
CA THR A 218 18.93 -2.85 -14.62
C THR A 218 19.74 -3.83 -13.75
N TYR A 219 19.08 -4.44 -12.77
CA TYR A 219 19.73 -5.43 -11.92
C TYR A 219 20.29 -6.62 -12.71
N VAL A 220 19.53 -7.09 -13.70
CA VAL A 220 19.94 -8.22 -14.56
C VAL A 220 21.18 -7.85 -15.38
N GLU A 221 21.29 -6.62 -15.86
CA GLU A 221 22.47 -6.11 -16.58
C GLU A 221 23.70 -6.06 -15.66
N ILE A 222 23.55 -5.54 -14.43
CA ILE A 222 24.64 -5.52 -13.44
C ILE A 222 25.15 -6.94 -13.18
N LEU A 223 24.24 -7.89 -12.93
CA LEU A 223 24.62 -9.28 -12.69
C LEU A 223 25.30 -9.93 -13.91
N ARG A 224 24.75 -9.72 -15.12
CA ARG A 224 25.37 -10.24 -16.34
C ARG A 224 26.77 -9.67 -16.55
N ARG A 225 26.97 -8.38 -16.27
CA ARG A 225 28.29 -7.73 -16.38
C ARG A 225 29.30 -8.36 -15.42
N ARG A 226 28.92 -8.58 -14.15
CA ARG A 226 29.77 -9.24 -13.15
C ARG A 226 30.10 -10.68 -13.53
N MET A 227 29.14 -11.41 -14.08
CA MET A 227 29.34 -12.78 -14.59
C MET A 227 30.30 -12.80 -15.78
N ASN A 228 30.12 -11.90 -16.74
CA ASN A 228 31.00 -11.77 -17.91
C ASN A 228 32.42 -11.33 -17.52
N ALA A 229 32.57 -10.57 -16.44
CA ALA A 229 33.86 -10.20 -15.86
C ALA A 229 34.51 -11.32 -15.03
N GLY A 230 33.83 -12.46 -14.85
CA GLY A 230 34.31 -13.57 -14.02
C GLY A 230 34.25 -13.31 -12.51
N GLU A 231 33.57 -12.25 -12.06
CA GLU A 231 33.42 -11.92 -10.64
C GLU A 231 32.43 -12.85 -9.92
N ILE A 232 31.47 -13.39 -10.66
CA ILE A 232 30.47 -14.35 -10.18
C ILE A 232 30.31 -15.47 -11.22
N ASP A 233 29.98 -16.69 -10.76
CA ASP A 233 29.66 -17.80 -11.65
C ASP A 233 28.16 -17.84 -12.02
N GLN A 234 27.80 -18.78 -12.90
CA GLN A 234 26.43 -19.00 -13.37
C GLN A 234 25.46 -19.35 -12.23
N ASN A 235 25.90 -20.10 -11.22
CA ASN A 235 25.05 -20.51 -10.10
C ASN A 235 24.74 -19.31 -9.20
N VAL A 236 25.75 -18.49 -8.90
CA VAL A 236 25.58 -17.23 -8.15
C VAL A 236 24.70 -16.27 -8.92
N PHE A 237 24.87 -16.15 -10.25
CA PHE A 237 24.00 -15.35 -11.11
C PHE A 237 22.53 -15.78 -10.99
N LEU A 238 22.25 -17.09 -11.10
CA LEU A 238 20.88 -17.62 -11.05
C LEU A 238 20.26 -17.43 -9.66
N GLN A 239 21.00 -17.71 -8.59
CA GLN A 239 20.55 -17.54 -7.21
C GLN A 239 20.22 -16.06 -6.89
N GLN A 240 21.08 -15.14 -7.36
CA GLN A 240 20.85 -13.71 -7.18
C GLN A 240 19.69 -13.22 -8.06
N CYS A 241 19.54 -13.70 -9.29
CA CYS A 241 18.36 -13.42 -10.11
C CYS A 241 17.06 -13.87 -9.45
N GLU A 242 17.04 -15.06 -8.85
CA GLU A 242 15.86 -15.57 -8.15
C GLU A 242 15.52 -14.71 -6.93
N SER A 243 16.53 -14.35 -6.14
CA SER A 243 16.38 -13.48 -4.97
C SER A 243 15.78 -12.13 -5.35
N PHE A 244 16.23 -11.55 -6.48
CA PHE A 244 15.70 -10.28 -6.96
C PHE A 244 14.35 -10.40 -7.63
N ASN A 245 14.04 -11.52 -8.29
CA ASN A 245 12.69 -11.74 -8.81
C ASN A 245 11.65 -11.67 -7.69
N ARG A 246 11.98 -12.20 -6.50
CA ARG A 246 11.09 -12.10 -5.32
C ARG A 246 10.86 -10.65 -4.88
N LEU A 247 11.92 -9.81 -4.91
CA LEU A 247 11.89 -8.41 -4.50
C LEU A 247 11.29 -7.45 -5.55
N LEU A 248 11.49 -7.74 -6.83
CA LEU A 248 11.04 -6.91 -7.94
C LEU A 248 9.68 -7.35 -8.50
N LEU A 249 9.25 -8.58 -8.17
CA LEU A 249 8.13 -9.28 -8.81
C LEU A 249 8.25 -9.22 -10.33
N CYS A 250 9.44 -9.54 -10.82
CA CYS A 250 9.84 -9.32 -12.20
C CYS A 250 10.89 -10.36 -12.62
N PRO A 251 10.47 -11.46 -13.24
CA PRO A 251 11.39 -12.47 -13.75
C PRO A 251 12.33 -11.87 -14.80
N PRO A 252 13.60 -12.34 -14.90
CA PRO A 252 14.50 -11.87 -15.94
C PRO A 252 13.94 -11.99 -17.37
N SER A 253 13.05 -12.96 -17.60
CA SER A 253 12.36 -13.16 -18.88
C SER A 253 11.34 -12.08 -19.24
N THR A 254 10.88 -11.26 -18.29
CA THR A 254 9.95 -10.16 -18.58
C THR A 254 10.66 -8.92 -19.10
N PHE A 255 11.98 -8.82 -18.92
CA PHE A 255 12.73 -7.67 -19.41
C PHE A 255 12.80 -7.70 -20.94
N PRO A 256 12.54 -6.57 -21.62
CA PRO A 256 12.62 -6.51 -23.07
C PRO A 256 14.08 -6.69 -23.53
N SER A 257 14.29 -7.52 -24.56
CA SER A 257 15.61 -7.73 -25.16
C SER A 257 16.16 -6.46 -25.82
N LYS A 258 15.27 -5.59 -26.31
CA LYS A 258 15.57 -4.26 -26.83
C LYS A 258 14.54 -3.27 -26.29
N LEU A 259 15.02 -2.20 -25.67
CA LEU A 259 14.15 -1.17 -25.11
C LEU A 259 13.65 -0.23 -26.21
N THR A 260 12.32 -0.20 -26.38
CA THR A 260 11.54 0.67 -27.27
C THR A 260 10.32 1.15 -26.50
N VAL A 261 9.57 2.13 -27.03
CA VAL A 261 8.31 2.58 -26.42
C VAL A 261 7.35 1.40 -26.24
N ASN A 262 7.04 0.68 -27.32
CA ASN A 262 6.08 -0.43 -27.29
C ASN A 262 6.54 -1.59 -26.37
N SER A 263 7.83 -1.92 -26.39
CA SER A 263 8.34 -2.98 -25.51
C SER A 263 8.33 -2.56 -24.03
N TYR A 264 8.53 -1.28 -23.73
CA TYR A 264 8.42 -0.75 -22.37
C TYR A 264 6.97 -0.75 -21.88
N GLU A 265 6.03 -0.31 -22.73
CA GLU A 265 4.60 -0.38 -22.40
C GLU A 265 4.14 -1.82 -22.18
N GLY A 266 4.58 -2.75 -23.03
CA GLY A 266 4.34 -4.19 -22.85
C GLY A 266 4.91 -4.72 -21.53
N PHE A 267 6.12 -4.30 -21.17
CA PHE A 267 6.74 -4.62 -19.87
C PHE A 267 5.89 -4.11 -18.69
N LEU A 268 5.41 -2.86 -18.75
CA LEU A 268 4.59 -2.29 -17.69
C LEU A 268 3.27 -3.05 -17.51
N SER A 269 2.60 -3.41 -18.61
CA SER A 269 1.37 -4.18 -18.57
C SER A 269 1.58 -5.58 -18.00
N GLN A 270 2.65 -6.27 -18.42
CA GLN A 270 2.97 -7.59 -17.88
C GLN A 270 3.30 -7.53 -16.38
N ARG A 271 4.10 -6.54 -15.97
CA ARG A 271 4.46 -6.37 -14.55
C ARG A 271 3.25 -5.93 -13.71
N TRP A 272 2.32 -5.17 -14.26
CA TRP A 272 1.08 -4.82 -13.57
C TRP A 272 0.29 -6.06 -13.14
N GLU A 273 0.13 -7.04 -14.05
CA GLU A 273 -0.52 -8.31 -13.71
C GLU A 273 0.20 -9.07 -12.59
N LEU A 274 1.54 -9.05 -12.57
CA LEU A 274 2.32 -9.66 -11.50
C LEU A 274 2.10 -8.95 -10.16
N LEU A 275 2.05 -7.62 -10.15
CA LEU A 275 1.76 -6.83 -8.95
C LEU A 275 0.34 -7.08 -8.43
N LYS A 276 -0.67 -7.13 -9.31
CA LYS A 276 -2.05 -7.48 -8.92
C LYS A 276 -2.11 -8.87 -8.31
N ASN A 277 -1.49 -9.87 -8.94
CA ASN A 277 -1.50 -11.24 -8.42
C ASN A 277 -0.78 -11.35 -7.06
N ALA A 278 0.33 -10.62 -6.89
CA ALA A 278 1.01 -10.54 -5.61
C ALA A 278 0.15 -9.87 -4.53
N PHE A 279 -0.53 -8.77 -4.88
CA PHE A 279 -1.49 -8.11 -3.97
C PHE A 279 -2.60 -9.08 -3.54
N ILE A 280 -3.23 -9.79 -4.49
CA ILE A 280 -4.30 -10.75 -4.19
C ILE A 280 -3.80 -11.89 -3.30
N LYS A 281 -2.59 -12.41 -3.55
CA LYS A 281 -1.99 -13.41 -2.65
C LYS A 281 -1.82 -12.85 -1.23
N GLN A 282 -1.33 -11.62 -1.12
CA GLN A 282 -1.11 -10.97 0.16
C GLN A 282 -2.42 -10.57 0.86
N TYR A 283 -3.46 -10.27 0.11
CA TYR A 283 -4.84 -10.08 0.60
C TYR A 283 -5.31 -11.30 1.39
N HIS A 284 -5.11 -12.51 0.86
CA HIS A 284 -5.43 -13.76 1.56
C HIS A 284 -4.54 -14.00 2.80
N ASN A 285 -3.34 -13.43 2.87
CA ASN A 285 -2.52 -13.48 4.09
C ASN A 285 -3.03 -12.52 5.18
N PHE A 286 -3.55 -11.34 4.79
CA PHE A 286 -4.19 -10.41 5.71
C PHE A 286 -5.57 -10.89 6.18
N ILE A 287 -6.22 -11.73 5.38
CA ILE A 287 -7.49 -12.37 5.65
C ILE A 287 -7.28 -13.88 5.77
N PRO A 288 -6.78 -14.40 6.92
CA PRO A 288 -6.76 -15.83 7.11
C PRO A 288 -8.19 -16.37 6.92
N ALA A 289 -8.31 -17.47 6.18
CA ALA A 289 -9.59 -18.13 5.95
C ALA A 289 -10.35 -18.26 7.27
N ALA A 290 -11.67 -18.00 7.24
CA ALA A 290 -12.48 -18.27 8.41
C ALA A 290 -12.27 -19.74 8.80
N PRO A 291 -12.11 -20.06 10.10
CA PRO A 291 -12.15 -21.46 10.50
C PRO A 291 -13.46 -22.05 9.99
N ALA A 292 -13.34 -23.13 9.22
CA ALA A 292 -14.46 -23.92 8.73
C ALA A 292 -15.30 -24.46 9.89
#